data_AF-A0A7C6YU27-F1
#
_entry.id   AF-A0A7C6YU27-F1
#
_cell.length_a   1.000
_cell.length_b   1.000
_cell.length_c   1.000
_cell.angle_alpha   90.00
_cell.angle_beta   90.00
_cell.angle_gamma   90.00
#
_symmetry.space_group_name_H-M   'P 1'
#
loop_
_entity.id
_entity.type
_entity.pdbx_description
1 polymer ?
#
loop_
_entity_poly.entity_id
_entity_poly.type
_entity_poly.pdbx_seq_one_letter_code
_entity_poly.pdbx_strand_id
1 'polypeptide(L)'
;MNYLVDAGKTYYTTDDYQFGFTPGTDALAPDWHVWNNSRLFTDVQVEAQKTEKGYILEIAIPIWEMDLEEELEEYLEIGFDVAIDDVDNTNATDTELQLAWSKSAQGWADPTVFQLLILGRGK
;
A
#
# COMPACT_ATOMS: atom_id res chain seq x y z
N MET A 1 1.75 8.70 6.61
CA MET A 1 1.71 9.05 8.04
C MET A 1 3.11 9.24 8.60
N ASN A 2 3.31 10.37 9.30
CA ASN A 2 4.57 10.74 9.93
C ASN A 2 4.88 9.78 11.09
N TYR A 3 5.98 9.02 11.00
CA TYR A 3 6.28 7.93 11.93
C TYR A 3 6.24 8.34 13.41
N LEU A 4 6.70 9.56 13.73
CA LEU A 4 6.72 10.06 15.10
C LEU A 4 5.35 10.52 15.58
N VAL A 5 4.51 11.06 14.70
CA VAL A 5 3.14 11.50 15.02
C VAL A 5 2.24 10.30 15.33
N ASP A 6 2.50 9.16 14.70
CA ASP A 6 1.65 7.98 14.77
C ASP A 6 2.21 6.85 15.62
N ALA A 7 3.37 7.09 16.23
CA ALA A 7 4.02 6.15 17.13
C ALA A 7 3.05 5.65 18.22
N GLY A 8 2.74 4.36 18.17
CA GLY A 8 1.88 3.68 19.15
C GLY A 8 0.36 3.78 18.90
N LYS A 9 -0.09 4.39 17.80
CA LYS A 9 -1.50 4.37 17.40
C LYS A 9 -1.83 3.03 16.72
N THR A 10 -2.69 2.24 17.35
CA THR A 10 -3.12 0.92 16.83
C THR A 10 -4.36 1.00 15.93
N TYR A 11 -4.60 2.16 15.32
CA TYR A 11 -5.75 2.43 14.46
C TYR A 11 -5.36 3.45 13.40
N TYR A 12 -5.98 3.34 12.23
CA TYR A 12 -5.77 4.29 11.14
C TYR A 12 -6.19 5.71 11.53
N THR A 13 -5.33 6.66 11.23
CA THR A 13 -5.67 8.09 11.23
C THR A 13 -5.93 8.58 9.79
N THR A 14 -6.21 9.87 9.61
CA THR A 14 -6.68 10.41 8.32
C THR A 14 -5.64 10.39 7.21
N ASP A 15 -4.36 10.31 7.55
CA ASP A 15 -3.21 10.26 6.65
C ASP A 15 -2.61 8.84 6.46
N ASP A 16 -3.41 7.80 6.72
CA ASP A 16 -3.04 6.37 6.61
C ASP A 16 -3.84 5.83 5.46
N TYR A 17 -3.15 5.20 4.53
CA TYR A 17 -3.77 4.71 3.33
C TYR A 17 -3.40 3.25 3.13
N GLN A 18 -4.42 2.41 3.02
CA GLN A 18 -4.29 1.03 2.60
C GLN A 18 -4.74 0.93 1.15
N PHE A 19 -3.77 0.87 0.25
CA PHE A 19 -4.02 0.59 -1.16
C PHE A 19 -3.99 -0.91 -1.42
N GLY A 20 -5.00 -1.42 -2.12
CA GLY A 20 -4.99 -2.75 -2.71
C GLY A 20 -4.77 -2.65 -4.22
N PHE A 21 -3.97 -3.56 -4.76
CA PHE A 21 -3.67 -3.64 -6.20
C PHE A 21 -3.85 -5.07 -6.68
N THR A 22 -4.36 -5.23 -7.90
CA THR A 22 -4.42 -6.52 -8.59
C THR A 22 -3.74 -6.44 -9.95
N PRO A 23 -2.97 -7.46 -10.37
CA PRO A 23 -2.42 -7.55 -11.73
C PRO A 23 -3.48 -7.78 -12.80
N GLY A 24 -4.76 -7.87 -12.40
CA GLY A 24 -5.87 -8.21 -13.29
C GLY A 24 -5.92 -9.71 -13.60
N THR A 25 -6.75 -10.06 -14.57
CA THR A 25 -6.88 -11.44 -15.09
C THR A 25 -6.49 -11.48 -16.55
N ASP A 26 -6.68 -12.59 -17.26
CA ASP A 26 -6.53 -12.59 -18.73
C ASP A 26 -7.64 -11.78 -19.42
N ALA A 27 -8.74 -11.50 -18.71
CA ALA A 27 -9.91 -10.78 -19.22
C ALA A 27 -10.07 -9.38 -18.63
N LEU A 28 -9.30 -9.00 -17.61
CA LEU A 28 -9.41 -7.73 -16.90
C LEU A 28 -8.04 -7.07 -16.76
N ALA A 29 -8.00 -5.76 -16.99
CA ALA A 29 -6.83 -4.94 -16.74
C ALA A 29 -6.45 -4.93 -15.25
N PRO A 30 -5.22 -4.50 -14.90
CA PRO A 30 -4.86 -4.19 -13.52
C PRO A 30 -5.83 -3.16 -12.93
N ASP A 31 -6.05 -3.26 -11.63
CA ASP A 31 -6.99 -2.41 -10.91
C ASP A 31 -6.48 -2.13 -9.48
N TRP A 32 -7.05 -1.12 -8.84
CA TRP A 32 -6.67 -0.70 -7.50
C TRP A 32 -7.83 -0.09 -6.70
N HIS A 33 -7.67 -0.08 -5.38
CA HIS A 33 -8.66 0.46 -4.45
C HIS A 33 -8.01 0.99 -3.17
N VAL A 34 -8.66 1.94 -2.49
CA VAL A 34 -8.28 2.38 -1.12
C VAL A 34 -9.31 1.83 -0.14
N TRP A 35 -8.88 0.98 0.79
CA TRP A 35 -9.79 0.22 1.65
C TRP A 35 -10.19 0.93 2.94
N ASN A 36 -9.33 1.80 3.46
CA ASN A 36 -9.46 2.36 4.81
C ASN A 36 -9.85 3.84 4.83
N ASN A 37 -10.06 4.46 3.67
CA ASN A 37 -10.33 5.89 3.53
C ASN A 37 -11.27 6.16 2.35
N SER A 38 -12.08 7.22 2.43
CA SER A 38 -12.96 7.68 1.35
C SER A 38 -12.32 8.77 0.46
N ARG A 39 -11.02 9.05 0.64
CA ARG A 39 -10.28 10.01 -0.18
C ARG A 39 -10.26 9.54 -1.63
N LEU A 40 -10.57 10.47 -2.52
CA LEU A 40 -10.54 10.24 -3.96
C LEU A 40 -9.13 10.48 -4.47
N PHE A 41 -8.58 9.49 -5.16
CA PHE A 41 -7.36 9.60 -5.92
C PHE A 41 -7.69 9.53 -7.41
N THR A 42 -7.07 10.39 -8.21
CA THR A 42 -7.36 10.51 -9.65
C THR A 42 -6.16 10.23 -10.54
N ASP A 43 -4.94 10.23 -9.99
CA ASP A 43 -3.70 10.02 -10.74
C ASP A 43 -2.87 8.83 -10.20
N VAL A 44 -3.52 7.85 -9.58
CA VAL A 44 -2.86 6.55 -9.30
C VAL A 44 -2.67 5.80 -10.60
N GLN A 45 -1.43 5.40 -10.86
CA GLN A 45 -1.07 4.65 -12.05
C GLN A 45 -0.64 3.24 -11.64
N VAL A 46 -1.16 2.24 -12.35
CA VAL A 46 -0.87 0.84 -12.12
C VAL A 46 -0.63 0.18 -13.46
N GLU A 47 0.54 -0.42 -13.61
CA GLU A 47 0.88 -1.24 -14.76
C GLU A 47 1.26 -2.64 -14.28
N ALA A 48 0.82 -3.65 -15.02
CA ALA A 48 1.17 -5.03 -14.72
C ALA A 48 1.71 -5.75 -15.96
N GLN A 49 2.81 -6.46 -15.77
CA GLN A 49 3.33 -7.37 -16.77
C GLN A 49 3.30 -8.80 -16.23
N LYS A 50 2.52 -9.67 -16.88
CA LYS A 50 2.55 -11.10 -16.59
C LYS A 50 3.85 -11.73 -17.07
N THR A 51 4.30 -12.72 -16.32
CA THR A 51 5.49 -13.53 -16.59
C THR A 51 5.10 -15.00 -16.58
N GLU A 52 6.01 -15.89 -16.97
CA GLU A 52 5.76 -17.34 -16.90
C GLU A 52 5.47 -17.86 -15.49
N LYS A 53 5.85 -17.12 -14.44
CA LYS A 53 5.82 -17.57 -13.04
C LYS A 53 5.04 -16.63 -12.10
N GLY A 54 4.33 -15.65 -12.64
CA GLY A 54 3.65 -14.63 -11.83
C GLY A 54 3.53 -13.32 -12.58
N TYR A 55 3.71 -12.20 -11.90
CA TYR A 55 3.58 -10.86 -12.48
C TYR A 55 4.59 -9.89 -11.88
N ILE A 56 4.82 -8.80 -12.59
CA ILE A 56 5.46 -7.58 -12.09
C ILE A 56 4.37 -6.54 -12.03
N LEU A 57 4.20 -5.89 -10.87
CA LEU A 57 3.36 -4.71 -10.70
C LEU A 57 4.26 -3.49 -10.49
N GLU A 58 3.98 -2.43 -11.23
CA GLU A 58 4.58 -1.11 -11.04
C GLU A 58 3.46 -0.12 -10.71
N ILE A 59 3.65 0.63 -9.63
CA ILE A 59 2.62 1.48 -9.03
C ILE A 59 3.23 2.86 -8.80
N ALA A 60 2.53 3.90 -9.25
CA ALA A 60 2.79 5.29 -8.87
C ALA A 60 1.60 5.83 -8.07
N ILE A 61 1.88 6.28 -6.84
CA ILE A 61 0.88 6.87 -5.95
C ILE A 61 1.13 8.39 -5.89
N PRO A 62 0.15 9.23 -6.25
CA PRO A 62 0.31 10.67 -6.32
C PRO A 62 0.27 11.28 -4.92
N ILE A 63 1.43 11.49 -4.30
CA ILE A 63 1.51 11.96 -2.91
C ILE A 63 0.87 13.36 -2.72
N TRP A 64 0.81 14.18 -3.78
CA TRP A 64 0.08 15.46 -3.74
C TRP A 64 -1.42 15.28 -3.46
N GLU A 65 -2.00 14.15 -3.86
CA GLU A 65 -3.37 13.77 -3.51
C GLU A 65 -3.47 13.14 -2.11
N MET A 66 -2.49 13.30 -1.21
CA MET A 66 -2.54 12.84 0.19
C MET A 66 -2.60 13.98 1.22
N ASP A 67 -2.59 15.24 0.79
CA ASP A 67 -2.42 16.45 1.63
C ASP A 67 -1.08 16.44 2.42
N LEU A 68 -0.11 15.67 1.95
CA LEU A 68 1.23 15.56 2.56
C LEU A 68 2.25 16.49 1.90
N GLU A 69 1.82 17.36 1.00
CA GLU A 69 2.69 18.21 0.18
C GLU A 69 3.62 19.09 1.02
N GLU A 70 3.11 19.64 2.13
CA GLU A 70 3.89 20.46 3.06
C GLU A 70 4.76 19.63 4.01
N GLU A 71 4.54 18.32 4.08
CA GLU A 71 5.26 17.39 4.96
C GLU A 71 6.39 16.63 4.25
N LEU A 72 6.39 16.63 2.91
CA LEU A 72 7.39 15.95 2.08
C LEU A 72 8.74 16.65 2.10
N GLU A 73 9.55 16.31 3.10
CA GLU A 73 10.93 16.75 3.20
C GLU A 73 11.92 15.60 2.97
N GLU A 74 13.15 15.95 2.58
CA GLU A 74 14.26 14.99 2.53
C GLU A 74 14.45 14.37 3.92
N TYR A 75 14.65 13.06 3.98
CA TYR A 75 14.76 12.28 5.22
C TYR A 75 13.48 12.18 6.05
N LEU A 76 12.30 12.52 5.49
CA LEU A 76 11.05 12.21 6.15
C LEU A 76 10.97 10.71 6.47
N GLU A 77 10.67 10.43 7.73
CA GLU A 77 10.45 9.09 8.27
C GLU A 77 8.95 8.77 8.22
N ILE A 78 8.59 7.74 7.45
CA ILE A 78 7.19 7.28 7.32
C ILE A 78 7.06 5.83 7.76
N GLY A 79 5.90 5.49 8.32
CA GLY A 79 5.49 4.09 8.44
C GLY A 79 5.11 3.54 7.06
N PHE A 80 5.65 2.38 6.71
CA PHE A 80 5.34 1.69 5.47
C PHE A 80 5.28 0.17 5.67
N ASP A 81 4.35 -0.48 4.98
CA ASP A 81 4.30 -1.93 4.84
C ASP A 81 3.88 -2.29 3.41
N VAL A 82 4.23 -3.49 2.98
CA VAL A 82 3.75 -4.08 1.73
C VAL A 82 3.47 -5.56 1.97
N ALA A 83 2.31 -6.00 1.50
CA ALA A 83 1.87 -7.38 1.58
C ALA A 83 1.53 -7.93 0.20
N ILE A 84 1.87 -9.20 -0.01
CA ILE A 84 1.46 -9.99 -1.17
C ILE A 84 0.45 -11.01 -0.67
N ASP A 85 -0.77 -10.87 -1.15
CA ASP A 85 -1.89 -11.75 -0.85
C ASP A 85 -1.99 -12.82 -1.92
N ASP A 86 -2.00 -14.08 -1.47
CA ASP A 86 -2.21 -15.25 -2.31
C ASP A 86 -3.62 -15.78 -2.06
N VAL A 87 -4.37 -15.91 -3.15
CA VAL A 87 -5.78 -16.30 -3.17
C VAL A 87 -5.99 -17.26 -4.33
N ASP A 88 -5.98 -18.56 -4.03
CA ASP A 88 -6.21 -19.63 -5.00
C ASP A 88 -7.71 -19.89 -5.19
N ASN A 89 -8.49 -19.70 -4.13
CA ASN A 89 -9.93 -19.92 -4.17
C ASN A 89 -10.67 -18.69 -4.72
N THR A 90 -11.19 -18.81 -5.94
CA THR A 90 -12.04 -17.79 -6.60
C THR A 90 -13.31 -17.38 -5.85
N ASN A 91 -13.72 -18.14 -4.82
CA ASN A 91 -14.85 -17.82 -3.94
C ASN A 91 -14.40 -17.43 -2.53
N ALA A 92 -13.11 -17.23 -2.29
CA ALA A 92 -12.62 -16.78 -1.00
C ALA A 92 -13.17 -15.39 -0.70
N THR A 93 -13.62 -15.20 0.54
CA THR A 93 -14.00 -13.90 1.07
C THR A 93 -12.81 -13.14 1.64
N ASP A 94 -11.70 -13.84 1.89
CA ASP A 94 -10.51 -13.36 2.59
C ASP A 94 -9.24 -13.93 1.95
N THR A 95 -8.11 -13.28 2.20
CA THR A 95 -6.78 -13.74 1.79
C THR A 95 -6.44 -15.09 2.43
N GLU A 96 -5.93 -16.05 1.65
CA GLU A 96 -5.58 -17.40 2.14
C GLU A 96 -4.18 -17.42 2.78
N LEU A 97 -3.20 -16.83 2.09
CA LEU A 97 -1.83 -16.67 2.58
C LEU A 97 -1.35 -15.26 2.30
N GLN A 98 -0.57 -14.71 3.23
CA GLN A 98 -0.01 -13.37 3.10
C GLN A 98 1.50 -13.39 3.41
N LEU A 99 2.27 -12.78 2.52
CA LEU A 99 3.66 -12.42 2.76
C LEU A 99 3.74 -10.91 2.99
N ALA A 100 4.04 -10.47 4.21
CA ALA A 100 4.15 -9.05 4.57
C ALA A 100 5.57 -8.63 4.96
N TRP A 101 6.00 -7.43 4.59
CA TRP A 101 7.31 -6.88 4.96
C TRP A 101 7.44 -6.70 6.48
N SER A 102 6.40 -6.20 7.13
CA SER A 102 6.31 -6.07 8.59
C SER A 102 6.42 -7.38 9.37
N LYS A 103 6.29 -8.54 8.69
CA LYS A 103 6.16 -9.88 9.31
C LYS A 103 4.93 -9.98 10.21
N SER A 104 3.91 -9.16 9.95
CA SER A 104 2.63 -9.17 10.66
C SER A 104 1.48 -9.29 9.68
N ALA A 105 0.46 -10.07 10.05
CA ALA A 105 -0.80 -10.14 9.31
C ALA A 105 -1.78 -9.01 9.67
N GLN A 106 -1.34 -8.03 10.46
CA GLN A 106 -2.19 -6.96 11.00
C GLN A 106 -1.96 -5.59 10.33
N GLY A 107 -1.12 -5.49 9.30
CA GLY A 107 -0.85 -4.21 8.62
C GLY A 107 -2.10 -3.55 8.01
N TRP A 108 -3.16 -4.33 7.77
CA TRP A 108 -4.46 -3.83 7.32
C TRP A 108 -5.30 -3.12 8.40
N ALA A 109 -4.88 -3.14 9.68
CA ALA A 109 -5.65 -2.54 10.77
C ALA A 109 -4.79 -1.85 11.85
N ASP A 110 -3.53 -2.26 12.01
CA ASP A 110 -2.65 -1.81 13.08
C ASP A 110 -1.39 -1.16 12.50
N PRO A 111 -1.36 0.19 12.38
CA PRO A 111 -0.19 0.91 11.89
C PRO A 111 1.08 0.73 12.73
N THR A 112 1.00 0.25 13.98
CA THR A 112 2.19 0.05 14.83
C THR A 112 3.12 -1.05 14.31
N VAL A 113 2.66 -1.89 13.38
CA VAL A 113 3.46 -2.94 12.76
C VAL A 113 4.25 -2.46 11.55
N PHE A 114 3.93 -1.26 11.02
CA PHE A 114 4.61 -0.70 9.86
C PHE A 114 6.10 -0.53 10.14
N GLN A 115 6.90 -0.78 9.11
CA GLN A 115 8.34 -0.60 9.16
C GLN A 115 8.71 0.84 8.81
N LEU A 116 9.86 1.29 9.31
CA LEU A 116 10.37 2.62 8.99
C LEU A 116 10.89 2.65 7.54
N LEU A 117 10.34 3.56 6.74
CA LEU A 117 10.85 3.95 5.44
C LEU A 117 11.32 5.40 5.49
N ILE A 118 12.52 5.67 4.97
CA ILE A 118 13.11 7.01 4.92
C ILE A 118 13.07 7.49 3.48
N LEU A 119 12.45 8.65 3.24
CA LEU A 119 12.42 9.28 1.92
C LEU A 119 13.79 9.85 1.58
N GLY A 120 14.47 9.19 0.64
CA GLY A 120 15.74 9.66 0.08
C GLY A 120 15.53 10.54 -1.15
N ARG A 121 16.52 11.39 -1.43
CA ARG A 121 16.55 12.13 -2.70
C ARG A 121 16.94 11.18 -3.83
N GLY A 122 16.07 11.02 -4.82
CA GLY A 122 16.43 10.40 -6.10
C GLY A 122 17.59 11.18 -6.73
N LYS A 123 18.61 10.47 -7.20
CA LYS A 123 19.77 11.09 -7.88
C LYS A 123 19.38 11.66 -9.24
#